data_AF-A0A1I3J8C2-F1
#
_entry.id   AF-A0A1I3J8C2-F1
#
_cell.length_a   1.000
_cell.length_b   1.000
_cell.length_c   1.000
_cell.angle_alpha   90.00
_cell.angle_beta   90.00
_cell.angle_gamma   90.00
#
_symmetry.space_group_name_H-M   'P 1'
#
loop_
_entity.id
_entity.type
_entity.pdbx_description
1 polymer ?
#
loop_
_entity_poly.entity_id
_entity_poly.type
_entity_poly.pdbx_seq_one_letter_code
_entity_poly.pdbx_strand_id
1 'polypeptide(L)'
;MTIIITITCLAALTVGIVWAASAPASRRSRSRDLGRRMRHVSRHPQQVNSGDIGRLLVAEGVSSSEARLVIDKATARGIKPFTMLMWIQQYDAGTLSVVVAADLDHQDLLVHLANGTVPDLRELALFASLNGLPIAAQAMRTPVGVTVVRAPSVTLTGRPPSTATAPLPAIFEPGAWPKFEDLIGQELLAGDVLPEDLMAWEVTGAEVIAPRDWHMAELDDDDLAA
;
A
#
# COMPACT_ATOMS: atom_id res chain seq x y z
N MET A 1 -26.90 -32.91 46.02
CA MET A 1 -27.36 -33.16 44.63
C MET A 1 -27.79 -31.88 43.91
N THR A 2 -28.54 -30.99 44.56
CA THR A 2 -29.01 -29.70 43.98
C THR A 2 -27.89 -28.75 43.54
N ILE A 3 -26.78 -28.67 44.30
CA ILE A 3 -25.65 -27.77 44.01
C ILE A 3 -24.91 -28.14 42.70
N ILE A 4 -24.84 -29.44 42.37
CA ILE A 4 -24.15 -29.88 41.15
C ILE A 4 -24.97 -29.47 39.92
N ILE A 5 -26.30 -29.61 39.98
CA ILE A 5 -27.21 -29.27 38.88
C ILE A 5 -27.17 -27.76 38.58
N THR A 6 -27.12 -26.91 39.60
CA THR A 6 -27.06 -25.45 39.41
C THR A 6 -25.74 -25.00 38.77
N ILE A 7 -24.61 -25.60 39.16
CA ILE A 7 -23.30 -25.30 38.58
C ILE A 7 -23.24 -25.73 37.10
N THR A 8 -23.76 -26.93 36.76
CA THR A 8 -23.78 -27.40 35.37
C THR A 8 -24.69 -26.54 34.48
N CYS A 9 -25.86 -26.12 34.97
CA CYS A 9 -26.72 -25.20 34.23
C CYS A 9 -26.07 -23.84 33.98
N LEU A 10 -25.36 -23.29 34.97
CA LEU A 10 -24.66 -22.01 34.82
C LEU A 10 -23.52 -22.11 33.81
N ALA A 11 -22.74 -23.20 33.84
CA ALA A 11 -21.67 -23.45 32.87
C ALA A 11 -22.20 -23.64 31.44
N ALA A 12 -23.33 -24.31 31.26
CA ALA A 12 -23.95 -24.47 29.93
C ALA A 12 -24.46 -23.13 29.37
N LEU A 13 -25.01 -22.27 30.23
CA LEU A 13 -25.48 -20.94 29.84
C LEU A 13 -24.33 -20.01 29.40
N THR A 14 -23.20 -20.02 30.12
CA THR A 14 -22.06 -19.18 29.75
C THR A 14 -21.40 -19.62 28.44
N VAL A 15 -21.28 -20.92 28.18
CA VAL A 15 -20.75 -21.44 26.90
C VAL A 15 -21.64 -21.06 25.72
N GLY A 16 -22.97 -21.12 25.88
CA GLY A 16 -23.92 -20.70 24.84
C GLY A 16 -23.81 -19.22 24.48
N ILE A 17 -23.60 -18.35 25.46
CA ILE A 17 -23.44 -16.91 25.25
C ILE A 17 -22.12 -16.59 24.52
N VAL A 18 -21.02 -17.28 24.88
CA VAL A 18 -19.72 -17.10 24.21
C VAL A 18 -19.77 -17.55 22.75
N TRP A 19 -20.48 -18.63 22.44
CA TRP A 19 -20.67 -19.09 21.06
C TRP A 19 -21.53 -18.14 20.23
N ALA A 20 -22.60 -17.59 20.80
CA ALA A 20 -23.45 -16.60 20.13
C ALA A 20 -22.71 -15.27 19.86
N ALA A 21 -21.82 -14.86 20.77
CA ALA A 21 -20.96 -13.68 20.59
C ALA A 21 -19.89 -13.89 19.50
N SER A 22 -19.54 -15.14 19.21
CA SER A 22 -18.55 -15.52 18.19
C SER A 22 -19.16 -15.72 16.80
N ALA A 23 -20.45 -15.40 16.62
CA ALA A 23 -21.13 -15.57 15.35
C ALA A 23 -20.39 -14.76 14.25
N PRO A 24 -19.96 -15.41 13.15
CA PRO A 24 -19.17 -14.75 12.12
C PRO A 24 -19.94 -13.56 11.57
N ALA A 25 -19.33 -12.37 11.62
CA ALA A 25 -19.94 -11.12 11.18
C ALA A 25 -20.67 -11.34 9.84
N SER A 26 -21.95 -10.97 9.80
CA SER A 26 -22.80 -11.17 8.62
C SER A 26 -22.16 -10.56 7.36
N ARG A 27 -22.43 -11.12 6.18
CA ARG A 27 -21.89 -10.61 4.90
C ARG A 27 -22.13 -9.11 4.73
N ARG A 28 -23.28 -8.60 5.22
CA ARG A 28 -23.65 -7.18 5.19
C ARG A 28 -22.80 -6.30 6.12
N SER A 29 -22.35 -6.83 7.27
CA SER A 29 -21.40 -6.13 8.14
C SER A 29 -20.04 -6.02 7.45
N ARG A 30 -19.55 -7.12 6.88
CA ARG A 30 -18.25 -7.16 6.19
C ARG A 30 -18.16 -6.18 5.02
N SER A 31 -19.24 -6.05 4.23
CA SER A 31 -19.25 -5.10 3.10
C SER A 31 -19.20 -3.64 3.56
N ARG A 32 -19.90 -3.29 4.65
CA ARG A 32 -19.84 -1.93 5.24
C ARG A 32 -18.46 -1.62 5.80
N ASP A 33 -17.85 -2.57 6.51
CA ASP A 33 -16.51 -2.40 7.08
C ASP A 33 -15.46 -2.25 5.98
N LEU A 34 -15.59 -3.00 4.88
CA LEU A 34 -14.75 -2.83 3.70
C LEU A 34 -14.88 -1.42 3.11
N GLY A 35 -16.09 -0.91 2.92
CA GLY A 35 -16.29 0.45 2.42
C GLY A 35 -15.78 1.54 3.37
N ARG A 36 -15.81 1.32 4.69
CA ARG A 36 -15.18 2.22 5.68
C ARG A 36 -13.65 2.18 5.55
N ARG A 37 -13.08 0.98 5.46
CA ARG A 37 -11.63 0.78 5.35
C ARG A 37 -11.06 1.35 4.06
N MET A 38 -11.72 1.14 2.92
CA MET A 38 -11.30 1.74 1.64
C MET A 38 -11.30 3.26 1.71
N ARG A 39 -12.32 3.89 2.30
CA ARG A 39 -12.33 5.35 2.51
C ARG A 39 -11.19 5.83 3.41
N HIS A 40 -10.81 5.04 4.41
CA HIS A 40 -9.67 5.35 5.27
C HIS A 40 -8.35 5.26 4.50
N VAL A 41 -8.16 4.19 3.72
CA VAL A 41 -6.99 3.99 2.86
C VAL A 41 -6.86 5.09 1.81
N SER A 42 -7.98 5.56 1.22
CA SER A 42 -7.95 6.69 0.29
C SER A 42 -7.42 7.99 0.93
N ARG A 43 -7.59 8.18 2.25
CA ARG A 43 -7.05 9.34 2.98
C ARG A 43 -5.65 9.11 3.54
N HIS A 44 -5.32 7.86 3.86
CA HIS A 44 -4.05 7.45 4.48
C HIS A 44 -3.45 6.28 3.68
N PRO A 45 -2.98 6.53 2.44
CA PRO A 45 -2.52 5.45 1.57
C PRO A 45 -1.31 4.70 2.14
N GLN A 46 -0.50 5.34 2.99
CA GLN A 46 0.62 4.74 3.70
C GLN A 46 0.24 3.64 4.70
N GLN A 47 -1.04 3.53 5.07
CA GLN A 47 -1.55 2.51 6.00
C GLN A 47 -2.14 1.29 5.29
N VAL A 48 -1.99 1.19 3.97
CA VAL A 48 -2.47 0.04 3.21
C VAL A 48 -1.66 -1.22 3.56
N ASN A 49 -2.34 -2.36 3.64
CA ASN A 49 -1.75 -3.67 3.89
C ASN A 49 -2.12 -4.64 2.77
N SER A 50 -1.45 -5.80 2.71
CA SER A 50 -1.66 -6.80 1.67
C SER A 50 -3.11 -7.31 1.61
N GLY A 51 -3.80 -7.38 2.75
CA GLY A 51 -5.21 -7.78 2.82
C GLY A 51 -6.16 -6.78 2.15
N ASP A 52 -5.85 -5.48 2.24
CA ASP A 52 -6.58 -4.42 1.54
C ASP A 52 -6.34 -4.49 0.03
N ILE A 53 -5.11 -4.76 -0.40
CA ILE A 53 -4.77 -4.98 -1.81
C ILE A 53 -5.51 -6.18 -2.38
N GLY A 54 -5.53 -7.31 -1.69
CA GLY A 54 -6.26 -8.50 -2.16
C GLY A 54 -7.76 -8.26 -2.33
N ARG A 55 -8.37 -7.51 -1.42
CA ARG A 55 -9.79 -7.10 -1.55
C ARG A 55 -10.01 -6.16 -2.73
N LEU A 56 -9.07 -5.24 -2.96
CA LEU A 56 -9.12 -4.30 -4.07
C LEU A 56 -9.00 -5.02 -5.43
N LEU A 57 -8.05 -5.96 -5.55
CA LEU A 57 -7.91 -6.82 -6.74
C LEU A 57 -9.23 -7.55 -7.04
N VAL A 58 -9.83 -8.19 -6.03
CA VAL A 58 -11.10 -8.91 -6.20
C VAL A 58 -12.26 -7.96 -6.56
N ALA A 59 -12.29 -6.76 -5.99
CA ALA A 59 -13.30 -5.75 -6.31
C ALA A 59 -13.21 -5.26 -7.76
N GLU A 60 -12.00 -5.21 -8.33
CA GLU A 60 -11.72 -4.84 -9.72
C GLU A 60 -11.90 -6.02 -10.72
N GLY A 61 -12.34 -7.19 -10.23
CA GLY A 61 -12.68 -8.35 -11.07
C GLY A 61 -11.61 -9.42 -11.18
N VAL A 62 -10.48 -9.28 -10.48
CA VAL A 62 -9.46 -10.34 -10.39
C VAL A 62 -10.02 -11.52 -9.58
N SER A 63 -9.79 -12.75 -10.04
CA SER A 63 -10.29 -13.93 -9.31
C SER A 63 -9.64 -14.05 -7.93
N SER A 64 -10.34 -14.60 -6.93
CA SER A 64 -9.78 -14.67 -5.56
C SER A 64 -8.52 -15.53 -5.46
N SER A 65 -8.39 -16.58 -6.29
CA SER A 65 -7.18 -17.39 -6.39
C SER A 65 -6.01 -16.62 -6.99
N GLU A 66 -6.28 -15.83 -8.03
CA GLU A 66 -5.29 -15.00 -8.72
C GLU A 66 -4.81 -13.85 -7.82
N ALA A 67 -5.73 -13.17 -7.14
CA ALA A 67 -5.40 -12.13 -6.18
C ALA A 67 -4.50 -12.67 -5.05
N ARG A 68 -4.74 -13.91 -4.59
CA ARG A 68 -3.88 -14.57 -3.60
C ARG A 68 -2.48 -14.85 -4.16
N LEU A 69 -2.39 -15.41 -5.36
CA LEU A 69 -1.12 -15.65 -6.04
C LEU A 69 -0.30 -14.36 -6.21
N VAL A 70 -0.95 -13.27 -6.63
CA VAL A 70 -0.32 -11.95 -6.79
C VAL A 70 0.20 -11.43 -5.46
N ILE A 71 -0.57 -11.54 -4.38
CA ILE A 71 -0.13 -11.11 -3.03
C ILE A 71 1.04 -11.95 -2.54
N ASP A 72 0.99 -13.27 -2.72
CA ASP A 72 2.03 -14.19 -2.26
C ASP A 72 3.34 -13.91 -3.01
N LYS A 73 3.29 -13.75 -4.35
CA LYS A 73 4.43 -13.33 -5.17
C LYS A 73 4.96 -11.95 -4.77
N ALA A 74 4.10 -10.96 -4.61
CA ALA A 74 4.50 -9.61 -4.21
C ALA A 74 5.22 -9.62 -2.85
N THR A 75 4.70 -10.41 -1.90
CA THR A 75 5.29 -10.55 -0.56
C THR A 75 6.66 -11.22 -0.65
N ALA A 76 6.79 -12.31 -1.43
CA ALA A 76 8.06 -13.00 -1.65
C ALA A 76 9.13 -12.09 -2.28
N ARG A 77 8.72 -11.13 -3.13
CA ARG A 77 9.58 -10.12 -3.76
C ARG A 77 9.79 -8.86 -2.92
N GLY A 78 9.20 -8.79 -1.73
CA GLY A 78 9.31 -7.62 -0.86
C GLY A 78 8.61 -6.37 -1.39
N ILE A 79 7.70 -6.50 -2.35
CA ILE A 79 6.94 -5.38 -2.91
C ILE A 79 6.00 -4.83 -1.83
N LYS A 80 6.15 -3.54 -1.52
CA LYS A 80 5.35 -2.89 -0.48
C LYS A 80 3.89 -2.73 -0.93
N PRO A 81 2.90 -2.96 -0.04
CA PRO A 81 1.48 -2.77 -0.36
C PRO A 81 1.15 -1.35 -0.86
N PHE A 82 1.84 -0.33 -0.35
CA PHE A 82 1.69 1.05 -0.82
C PHE A 82 2.02 1.19 -2.32
N THR A 83 3.09 0.56 -2.79
CA THR A 83 3.46 0.57 -4.21
C THR A 83 2.44 -0.17 -5.05
N MET A 84 1.91 -1.30 -4.59
CA MET A 84 0.83 -2.01 -5.26
C MET A 84 -0.42 -1.12 -5.40
N LEU A 85 -0.80 -0.40 -4.35
CA LEU A 85 -1.93 0.54 -4.39
C LEU A 85 -1.72 1.62 -5.45
N MET A 86 -0.53 2.21 -5.49
CA MET A 86 -0.18 3.24 -6.48
C MET A 86 -0.27 2.71 -7.91
N TRP A 87 0.19 1.48 -8.15
CA TRP A 87 0.07 0.82 -9.45
C TRP A 87 -1.39 0.58 -9.85
N ILE A 88 -2.23 0.09 -8.94
CA ILE A 88 -3.66 -0.12 -9.20
C ILE A 88 -4.34 1.21 -9.57
N GLN A 89 -4.02 2.29 -8.86
CA GLN A 89 -4.62 3.61 -9.12
C GLN A 89 -4.18 4.19 -10.47
N GLN A 90 -2.92 4.00 -10.85
CA GLN A 90 -2.35 4.57 -12.07
C GLN A 90 -2.68 3.74 -13.32
N TYR A 91 -2.64 2.40 -13.21
CA TYR A 91 -2.66 1.51 -14.36
C TYR A 91 -3.72 0.42 -14.33
N ASP A 92 -4.46 0.24 -13.23
CA ASP A 92 -5.42 -0.84 -12.96
C ASP A 92 -4.87 -2.12 -12.27
N ALA A 93 -5.80 -2.93 -11.77
CA ALA A 93 -5.53 -4.17 -11.05
C ALA A 93 -5.03 -5.31 -11.95
N GLY A 94 -5.47 -5.36 -13.21
CA GLY A 94 -5.06 -6.38 -14.17
C GLY A 94 -3.58 -6.19 -14.54
N THR A 95 -3.20 -4.96 -14.82
CA THR A 95 -1.82 -4.55 -15.10
C THR A 95 -0.90 -4.89 -13.94
N LEU A 96 -1.30 -4.54 -12.70
CA LEU A 96 -0.53 -4.94 -11.50
C LEU A 96 -0.36 -6.47 -11.42
N SER A 97 -1.43 -7.23 -11.69
CA SER A 97 -1.41 -8.68 -11.62
C SER A 97 -0.41 -9.27 -12.62
N VAL A 98 -0.38 -8.74 -13.85
CA VAL A 98 0.57 -9.16 -14.89
C VAL A 98 2.01 -8.84 -14.49
N VAL A 99 2.32 -7.61 -14.05
CA VAL A 99 3.70 -7.22 -13.73
C VAL A 99 4.26 -8.00 -12.53
N VAL A 100 3.44 -8.23 -11.49
CA VAL A 100 3.86 -9.03 -10.33
C VAL A 100 3.99 -10.50 -10.70
N ALA A 101 3.08 -11.04 -11.52
CA ALA A 101 3.17 -12.41 -11.97
C ALA A 101 4.38 -12.65 -12.88
N ALA A 102 4.78 -11.65 -13.67
CA ALA A 102 6.00 -11.64 -14.47
C ALA A 102 7.29 -11.41 -13.65
N ASP A 103 7.18 -11.40 -12.32
CA ASP A 103 8.31 -11.31 -11.39
C ASP A 103 9.13 -10.01 -11.45
N LEU A 104 8.49 -8.88 -11.82
CA LEU A 104 9.13 -7.57 -11.66
C LEU A 104 9.41 -7.31 -10.17
N ASP A 105 10.57 -6.72 -9.90
CA ASP A 105 10.98 -6.41 -8.55
C ASP A 105 10.36 -5.08 -8.06
N HIS A 106 10.57 -4.78 -6.78
CA HIS A 106 10.06 -3.55 -6.20
C HIS A 106 10.68 -2.28 -6.79
N GLN A 107 11.96 -2.33 -7.20
CA GLN A 107 12.68 -1.17 -7.72
C GLN A 107 12.21 -0.82 -9.13
N ASP A 108 12.06 -1.80 -10.00
CA ASP A 108 11.53 -1.67 -11.36
C ASP A 108 10.12 -1.08 -11.34
N LEU A 109 9.27 -1.56 -10.43
CA LEU A 109 7.93 -1.01 -10.25
C LEU A 109 7.97 0.47 -9.86
N LEU A 110 8.93 0.90 -9.02
CA LEU A 110 9.09 2.31 -8.67
C LEU A 110 9.66 3.14 -9.82
N VAL A 111 10.61 2.62 -10.58
CA VAL A 111 11.19 3.30 -11.76
C VAL A 111 10.10 3.56 -12.80
N HIS A 112 9.30 2.56 -13.13
CA HIS A 112 8.20 2.71 -14.08
C HIS A 112 7.15 3.71 -13.58
N LEU A 113 6.82 3.66 -12.29
CA LEU A 113 5.89 4.60 -11.69
C LEU A 113 6.41 6.05 -11.68
N ALA A 114 7.70 6.25 -11.37
CA ALA A 114 8.33 7.56 -11.38
C ALA A 114 8.40 8.16 -12.80
N ASN A 115 8.64 7.32 -13.80
CA ASN A 115 8.68 7.72 -15.21
C ASN A 115 7.28 7.84 -15.85
N GLY A 116 6.23 7.40 -15.16
CA GLY A 116 4.88 7.30 -15.72
C GLY A 116 4.76 6.30 -16.88
N THR A 117 5.71 5.38 -17.01
CA THR A 117 5.78 4.38 -18.09
C THR A 117 5.22 3.03 -17.64
N VAL A 118 4.66 2.26 -18.58
CA VAL A 118 4.24 0.87 -18.36
C VAL A 118 5.23 -0.04 -19.10
N PRO A 119 5.73 -1.13 -18.47
CA PRO A 119 6.53 -2.13 -19.17
C PRO A 119 5.71 -2.78 -20.30
N ASP A 120 6.37 -3.44 -21.26
CA ASP A 120 5.66 -4.09 -22.36
C ASP A 120 4.79 -5.24 -21.82
N LEU A 121 3.50 -4.95 -21.66
CA LEU A 121 2.53 -5.88 -21.09
C LEU A 121 2.38 -7.14 -21.93
N ARG A 122 2.67 -7.08 -23.24
CA ARG A 122 2.56 -8.25 -24.11
C ARG A 122 3.66 -9.25 -23.79
N GLU A 123 4.89 -8.77 -23.59
CA GLU A 123 6.02 -9.60 -23.20
C GLU A 123 5.83 -10.13 -21.77
N LEU A 124 5.43 -9.25 -20.84
CA LEU A 124 5.18 -9.66 -19.45
C LEU A 124 4.01 -10.64 -19.31
N ALA A 125 2.98 -10.56 -20.14
CA ALA A 125 1.89 -11.54 -20.14
C ALA A 125 2.38 -12.95 -20.49
N LEU A 126 3.39 -13.09 -21.35
CA LEU A 126 4.00 -14.39 -21.65
C LEU A 126 4.72 -14.92 -20.40
N PHE A 127 5.51 -14.10 -19.72
CA PHE A 127 6.18 -14.50 -18.47
C PHE A 127 5.19 -14.80 -17.34
N ALA A 128 4.14 -14.00 -17.19
CA ALA A 128 3.07 -14.24 -16.23
C ALA A 128 2.38 -15.60 -16.45
N SER A 129 2.16 -15.98 -17.72
CA SER A 129 1.57 -17.27 -18.06
C SER A 129 2.44 -18.47 -17.73
N LEU A 130 3.76 -18.35 -17.91
CA LEU A 130 4.74 -19.36 -17.51
C LEU A 130 4.76 -19.52 -15.98
N ASN A 131 4.42 -18.45 -15.26
CA ASN A 131 4.34 -18.40 -13.81
C ASN A 131 2.95 -18.79 -13.23
N GLY A 132 2.07 -19.36 -14.05
CA GLY A 132 0.80 -19.90 -13.61
C GLY A 132 -0.32 -18.87 -13.44
N LEU A 133 -0.13 -17.62 -13.90
CA LEU A 133 -1.24 -16.69 -14.04
C LEU A 133 -2.01 -17.06 -15.32
N PRO A 134 -3.26 -17.56 -15.23
CA PRO A 134 -4.02 -17.85 -16.43
C PRO A 134 -4.21 -16.53 -17.18
N ILE A 135 -3.82 -16.47 -18.46
CA ILE A 135 -4.17 -15.37 -19.36
C ILE A 135 -5.67 -15.49 -19.63
N ALA A 136 -6.51 -15.23 -18.63
CA ALA A 136 -7.85 -14.78 -18.90
C ALA A 136 -7.65 -13.47 -19.66
N ALA A 137 -8.26 -13.34 -20.84
CA ALA A 137 -8.23 -12.14 -21.66
C ALA A 137 -8.94 -10.97 -20.94
N GLN A 138 -8.45 -10.59 -19.76
CA GLN A 138 -8.77 -9.34 -19.11
C GLN A 138 -8.29 -8.28 -20.09
N ALA A 139 -9.23 -7.48 -20.57
CA ALA A 139 -8.94 -6.35 -21.43
C ALA A 139 -8.09 -5.37 -20.61
N MET A 140 -6.76 -5.55 -20.68
CA MET A 140 -5.78 -4.66 -20.08
C MET A 140 -6.10 -3.27 -20.61
N ARG A 141 -6.44 -2.32 -19.72
CA ARG A 141 -6.62 -0.95 -20.17
C ARG A 141 -5.24 -0.43 -20.51
N THR A 142 -4.99 -0.20 -21.79
CA THR A 142 -3.90 0.71 -22.17
C THR A 142 -4.13 2.02 -21.43
N PRO A 143 -3.10 2.56 -20.74
CA PRO A 143 -3.25 3.79 -19.98
C PRO A 143 -3.93 4.82 -20.88
N VAL A 144 -4.98 5.45 -20.37
CA VAL A 144 -5.59 6.60 -21.03
C VAL A 144 -4.44 7.58 -21.15
N GLY A 145 -3.89 7.73 -22.36
CA GLY A 145 -2.87 8.72 -22.62
C GLY A 145 -3.46 10.03 -22.15
N VAL A 146 -2.98 10.52 -21.01
CA VAL A 146 -3.24 11.88 -20.60
C VAL A 146 -2.49 12.67 -21.65
N THR A 147 -3.20 13.01 -22.73
CA THR A 147 -2.73 14.00 -23.68
C THR A 147 -2.50 15.21 -22.83
N VAL A 148 -1.24 15.46 -22.47
CA VAL A 148 -0.83 16.70 -21.84
C VAL A 148 -1.18 17.74 -22.88
N VAL A 149 -2.38 18.30 -22.78
CA VAL A 149 -2.81 19.43 -23.58
C VAL A 149 -1.85 20.53 -23.15
N ARG A 150 -0.80 20.69 -23.96
CA ARG A 150 0.15 21.79 -23.87
C ARG A 150 -0.71 23.04 -23.74
N ALA A 151 -0.71 23.64 -22.55
CA ALA A 151 -1.54 24.79 -22.25
C ALA A 151 -1.37 25.79 -23.39
N PRO A 152 -2.47 26.29 -24.00
CA PRO A 152 -2.35 27.33 -25.01
C PRO A 152 -1.58 28.47 -24.38
N SER A 153 -0.49 28.89 -25.02
CA SER A 153 0.25 30.08 -24.64
C SER A 153 -0.72 31.25 -24.68
N VAL A 154 -1.27 31.63 -23.52
CA VAL A 154 -2.13 32.79 -23.39
C VAL A 154 -1.23 34.01 -23.56
N THR A 155 -1.23 34.56 -24.77
CA THR A 155 -0.67 35.88 -25.05
C THR A 155 -1.52 36.90 -24.31
N LEU A 156 -1.10 37.24 -23.08
CA LEU A 156 -1.83 38.14 -22.20
C LEU A 156 -1.43 39.60 -22.54
N THR A 157 -2.04 40.16 -23.58
CA THR A 157 -2.02 41.60 -23.87
C THR A 157 -3.04 42.30 -22.97
N GLY A 158 -2.68 42.54 -21.71
CA GLY A 158 -3.59 43.15 -20.74
C GLY A 158 -2.88 43.77 -19.54
N ARG A 159 -2.76 45.11 -19.58
CA ARG A 159 -2.19 46.03 -18.60
C ARG A 159 -2.56 45.72 -17.13
N PRO A 160 -1.61 45.73 -16.17
CA PRO A 160 -1.90 45.41 -14.77
C PRO A 160 -2.39 46.63 -13.96
N PRO A 161 -3.32 46.46 -13.00
CA PRO A 161 -3.45 47.36 -11.86
C PRO A 161 -2.40 47.06 -10.80
N SER A 162 -1.63 48.08 -10.44
CA SER A 162 -0.62 48.06 -9.38
C SER A 162 -1.27 47.78 -8.02
N THR A 163 -0.95 46.63 -7.43
CA THR A 163 -1.10 46.37 -5.99
C THR A 163 0.24 45.83 -5.49
N ALA A 164 0.75 46.45 -4.42
CA ALA A 164 2.07 46.23 -3.88
C ALA A 164 2.26 44.76 -3.47
N THR A 165 3.04 44.05 -4.27
CA THR A 165 3.40 42.64 -4.09
C THR A 165 4.45 42.53 -2.99
N ALA A 166 4.17 41.73 -1.96
CA ALA A 166 5.24 41.17 -1.12
C ALA A 166 6.26 40.46 -2.03
N PRO A 167 7.57 40.55 -1.77
CA PRO A 167 8.58 39.98 -2.65
C PRO A 167 8.32 38.48 -2.83
N LEU A 168 8.02 38.09 -4.07
CA LEU A 168 7.88 36.69 -4.46
C LEU A 168 9.21 35.96 -4.16
N PRO A 169 9.15 34.72 -3.63
CA PRO A 169 10.36 33.94 -3.39
C PRO A 169 11.11 33.74 -4.71
N ALA A 170 12.44 33.81 -4.65
CA ALA A 170 13.30 33.69 -5.83
C ALA A 170 13.03 32.37 -6.55
N ILE A 171 12.61 32.45 -7.80
CA ILE A 171 12.50 31.28 -8.68
C ILE A 171 13.91 31.02 -9.20
N PHE A 172 14.54 29.96 -8.72
CA PHE A 172 15.87 29.55 -9.17
C PHE A 172 15.75 28.84 -10.54
N GLU A 173 16.67 29.17 -11.45
CA GLU A 173 16.76 28.49 -12.74
C GLU A 173 17.17 27.01 -12.56
N PRO A 174 16.63 26.09 -13.37
CA PRO A 174 16.99 24.68 -13.29
C PRO A 174 18.50 24.49 -13.53
N GLY A 175 19.21 24.07 -12.49
CA GLY A 175 20.68 23.92 -12.47
C GLY A 175 21.40 24.83 -11.47
N ALA A 176 20.73 25.87 -10.95
CA ALA A 176 21.25 26.78 -9.93
C ALA A 176 20.77 26.41 -8.52
N TRP A 177 20.87 25.13 -8.15
CA TRP A 177 20.62 24.73 -6.77
C TRP A 177 21.73 25.29 -5.89
N PRO A 178 21.42 26.09 -4.84
CA PRO A 178 22.42 26.45 -3.86
C PRO A 178 23.00 25.16 -3.29
N LYS A 179 24.33 25.10 -3.12
CA LYS A 179 24.96 23.98 -2.45
C LYS A 179 24.35 23.89 -1.05
N PHE A 180 24.06 22.67 -0.60
CA PHE A 180 23.38 22.42 0.68
C PHE A 180 24.09 23.10 1.87
N GLU A 181 25.39 23.34 1.73
CA GLU A 181 26.26 24.07 2.67
C GLU A 181 25.82 25.54 2.89
N ASP A 182 25.29 26.23 1.87
CA ASP A 182 24.88 27.64 1.96
C ASP A 182 23.53 27.83 2.67
N LEU A 183 22.65 26.83 2.64
CA LEU A 183 21.32 26.88 3.27
C LEU A 183 21.42 26.74 4.81
N ILE A 184 22.38 25.96 5.31
CA ILE A 184 22.56 25.76 6.76
C ILE A 184 23.18 27.01 7.43
N GLY A 185 24.00 27.78 6.69
CA GLY A 185 24.62 28.99 7.22
C GLY A 185 23.65 30.18 7.40
N GLN A 186 22.54 30.20 6.67
CA GLN A 186 21.61 31.34 6.66
C GLN A 186 20.56 31.29 7.78
N GLU A 187 20.22 30.10 8.26
CA GLU A 187 19.23 29.91 9.33
C GLU A 187 19.83 30.11 10.74
N LEU A 188 21.15 29.93 10.89
CA LEU A 188 21.86 30.08 12.17
C LEU A 188 22.20 31.53 12.56
N LEU A 189 21.96 32.51 11.68
CA LEU A 189 22.16 33.94 11.97
C LEU A 189 20.84 34.70 12.23
N ALA A 190 19.69 34.07 11.99
CA ALA A 190 18.38 34.59 12.37
C ALA A 190 18.03 34.06 13.78
N GLY A 191 18.74 34.56 14.78
CA GLY A 191 18.51 34.21 16.16
C GLY A 191 17.08 34.55 16.61
N ASP A 192 16.34 33.53 17.02
CA ASP A 192 15.36 33.63 18.09
C ASP A 192 15.11 32.24 18.70
N VAL A 193 15.57 32.10 19.94
CA VAL A 193 15.09 31.23 21.03
C VAL A 193 14.71 29.79 20.65
N LEU A 194 15.66 28.86 20.84
CA LEU A 194 15.33 27.47 21.14
C LEU A 194 15.21 27.29 22.67
N PRO A 195 14.07 26.79 23.19
CA PRO A 195 13.93 26.46 24.61
C PRO A 195 14.79 25.24 24.95
N GLU A 196 15.52 25.31 26.07
CA GLU A 196 16.40 24.26 26.62
C GLU A 196 15.65 22.97 27.06
N ASP A 197 14.34 22.89 26.87
CA ASP A 197 13.47 21.82 27.40
C ASP A 197 13.43 20.51 26.58
N LEU A 198 14.28 20.34 25.56
CA LEU A 198 14.30 19.13 24.71
C LEU A 198 15.38 18.10 25.06
N MET A 199 16.05 18.22 26.21
CA MET A 199 17.09 17.26 26.65
C MET A 199 16.58 16.14 27.57
N ALA A 200 15.27 16.00 27.78
CA ALA A 200 14.70 14.94 28.62
C ALA A 200 13.88 13.93 27.80
N TRP A 201 14.52 13.21 26.88
CA TRP A 201 14.00 11.92 26.43
C TRP A 201 14.88 10.83 27.04
N GLU A 202 14.45 10.32 28.19
CA GLU A 202 15.00 9.13 28.80
C GLU A 202 14.87 7.97 27.82
N VAL A 203 16.03 7.48 27.36
CA VAL A 203 16.17 6.21 26.65
C VAL A 203 15.89 5.08 27.64
N THR A 204 14.62 4.68 27.76
CA THR A 204 14.25 3.45 28.45
C THR A 204 13.60 2.48 27.46
N GLY A 205 14.22 1.31 27.30
CA GLY A 205 13.54 0.11 26.81
C GLY A 205 13.80 -0.27 25.34
N ALA A 206 15.05 -0.48 24.95
CA ALA A 206 15.34 -1.32 23.79
C ALA A 206 15.15 -2.80 24.20
N GLU A 207 13.91 -3.29 24.13
CA GLU A 207 13.60 -4.70 24.27
C GLU A 207 14.06 -5.41 22.99
N VAL A 208 15.19 -6.11 23.11
CA VAL A 208 15.78 -6.95 22.06
C VAL A 208 14.81 -8.12 21.79
N ILE A 209 13.98 -7.97 20.76
CA ILE A 209 13.16 -9.07 20.23
C ILE A 209 14.13 -10.06 19.57
N ALA A 210 14.42 -11.14 20.28
CA ALA A 210 15.20 -12.26 19.75
C ALA A 210 14.51 -12.85 18.52
N PRO A 211 15.27 -13.32 17.51
CA PRO A 211 14.71 -13.97 16.34
C PRO A 211 13.98 -15.24 16.75
N ARG A 212 12.71 -15.31 16.36
CA ARG A 212 11.82 -16.44 16.58
C ARG A 212 12.37 -17.65 15.82
N ASP A 213 12.82 -18.66 16.55
CA ASP A 213 13.26 -19.95 16.01
C ASP A 213 12.14 -20.55 15.14
N TRP A 214 12.39 -20.60 13.84
CA TRP A 214 11.57 -21.34 12.89
C TRP A 214 11.96 -22.80 12.99
N HIS A 215 11.31 -23.54 13.89
CA HIS A 215 11.32 -24.99 13.82
C HIS A 215 10.70 -25.41 12.49
N MET A 216 11.57 -25.83 11.56
CA MET A 216 11.22 -26.63 10.39
C MET A 216 10.49 -27.87 10.89
N ALA A 217 9.18 -27.92 10.69
CA ALA A 217 8.44 -29.17 10.76
C ALA A 217 8.92 -30.01 9.57
N GLU A 218 9.81 -30.97 9.87
CA GLU A 218 10.03 -32.15 9.05
C GLU A 218 8.66 -32.78 8.79
N LEU A 219 8.20 -32.65 7.55
CA LEU A 219 7.06 -33.41 7.04
C LEU A 219 7.61 -34.80 6.72
N ASP A 220 7.21 -35.78 7.52
CA ASP A 220 7.43 -37.20 7.25
C ASP A 220 6.78 -37.57 5.90
N ASP A 221 7.58 -38.12 5.00
CA ASP A 221 7.19 -38.58 3.66
C ASP A 221 6.47 -39.95 3.66
N ASP A 222 6.11 -40.51 4.82
CA ASP A 222 5.67 -41.90 4.94
C ASP A 222 4.16 -42.15 4.68
N ASP A 223 3.35 -41.13 4.41
CA ASP A 223 1.89 -41.28 4.26
C ASP A 223 1.36 -41.34 2.79
N LEU A 224 2.24 -41.47 1.78
CA LEU A 224 1.82 -41.51 0.36
C LEU A 224 1.67 -42.92 -0.26
N ALA A 225 1.55 -43.97 0.55
CA ALA A 225 1.29 -45.32 0.05
C ALA A 225 0.22 -46.07 0.87
N ALA A 226 -1.05 -45.68 0.72
CA ALA A 226 -2.20 -46.53 1.05
C ALA A 226 -3.42 -46.18 0.18
#